data_AF-A0A1I3H6N3-F1
#
_entry.id   AF-A0A1I3H6N3-F1
#
_cell.length_a   1.000
_cell.length_b   1.000
_cell.length_c   1.000
_cell.angle_alpha   90.00
_cell.angle_beta   90.00
_cell.angle_gamma   90.00
#
_symmetry.space_group_name_H-M   'P 1'
#
loop_
_entity.id
_entity.type
_entity.pdbx_description
1 polymer ?
#
loop_
_entity_poly.entity_id
_entity_poly.type
_entity_poly.pdbx_seq_one_letter_code
_entity_poly.pdbx_strand_id
1 'polypeptide(L)'
;MNKLVITGMVAHINAGTTIGLHPAQAKARAHSLKPIADGVYEVITRIQFKRGEIIELGIDLPRNLADQMESVDTLETYERELGPSEEEIQAEKERAEKEKAEAAAKELAEKERDEAELKAKEEAELKAEAEAERKAKEEEELKAKQESELKAKLEADEEARRKAANDEMLQNIKARNQAKQEAELEEKAEEKKQASKRK
;
A
#
# COMPACT_ATOMS: atom_id res chain seq x y z
N MET A 1 -0.87 66.54 15.09
CA MET A 1 0.18 65.85 15.85
C MET A 1 0.92 64.94 14.90
N ASN A 2 2.24 64.88 14.96
CA ASN A 2 3.00 64.05 14.02
C ASN A 2 3.04 62.61 14.53
N LYS A 3 2.65 61.66 13.68
CA LYS A 3 2.74 60.22 13.99
C LYS A 3 4.17 59.75 13.86
N LEU A 4 4.70 59.23 14.95
CA LEU A 4 6.08 58.79 15.06
C LEU A 4 6.10 57.36 15.57
N VAL A 5 6.99 56.55 15.00
CA VAL A 5 7.27 55.20 15.44
C VAL A 5 8.58 55.17 16.21
N ILE A 6 8.62 54.42 17.31
CA ILE A 6 9.87 54.21 18.04
C ILE A 6 10.75 53.25 17.23
N THR A 7 11.88 53.72 16.74
CA THR A 7 12.90 52.91 16.03
C THR A 7 13.99 52.42 16.97
N GLY A 8 14.30 53.22 18.01
CA GLY A 8 15.25 52.86 19.06
C GLY A 8 14.75 51.74 19.98
N MET A 9 15.66 51.11 20.73
CA MET A 9 15.32 50.00 21.63
C MET A 9 14.33 50.41 22.74
N VAL A 10 14.52 51.61 23.32
CA VAL A 10 13.60 52.25 24.25
C VAL A 10 13.66 53.77 24.09
N ALA A 11 12.52 54.41 23.88
CA ALA A 11 12.37 55.87 23.90
C ALA A 11 11.79 56.34 25.23
N HIS A 12 12.29 57.46 25.75
CA HIS A 12 11.88 57.99 27.05
C HIS A 12 11.20 59.35 26.90
N ILE A 13 9.91 59.42 27.24
CA ILE A 13 9.15 60.67 27.23
C ILE A 13 9.09 61.24 28.64
N ASN A 14 9.48 62.50 28.79
CA ASN A 14 9.53 63.18 30.08
C ASN A 14 8.16 63.74 30.48
N ALA A 15 8.00 63.98 31.79
CA ALA A 15 6.81 64.63 32.34
C ALA A 15 6.60 66.04 31.73
N GLY A 16 5.34 66.46 31.61
CA GLY A 16 4.92 67.70 30.97
C GLY A 16 4.82 67.63 29.45
N THR A 17 5.11 66.48 28.83
CA THR A 17 4.98 66.30 27.37
C THR A 17 3.55 65.89 27.03
N THR A 18 2.93 66.58 26.08
CA THR A 18 1.62 66.21 25.52
C THR A 18 1.80 65.21 24.37
N ILE A 19 1.20 64.04 24.53
CA ILE A 19 1.28 62.94 23.57
C ILE A 19 -0.12 62.41 23.23
N GLY A 20 -0.35 62.09 21.97
CA GLY A 20 -1.47 61.28 21.53
C GLY A 20 -1.09 59.80 21.57
N LEU A 21 -1.97 58.98 22.15
CA LEU A 21 -1.78 57.54 22.29
C LEU A 21 -3.06 56.79 21.96
N HIS A 22 -2.91 55.57 21.45
CA HIS A 22 -4.04 54.67 21.31
C HIS A 22 -4.59 54.29 22.71
N PRO A 23 -5.92 54.16 22.89
CA PRO A 23 -6.53 53.88 24.20
C PRO A 23 -5.93 52.67 24.93
N ALA A 24 -5.55 51.62 24.18
CA ALA A 24 -4.89 50.44 24.74
C ALA A 24 -3.49 50.75 25.32
N GLN A 25 -2.69 51.57 24.63
CA GLN A 25 -1.36 52.00 25.09
C GLN A 25 -1.47 52.92 26.31
N ALA A 26 -2.46 53.81 26.31
CA ALA A 26 -2.72 54.72 27.41
C ALA A 26 -3.18 53.98 28.67
N LYS A 27 -4.05 52.97 28.53
CA LYS A 27 -4.54 52.15 29.65
C LYS A 27 -3.40 51.46 30.41
N ALA A 28 -2.40 50.94 29.71
CA ALA A 28 -1.22 50.31 30.34
C ALA A 28 -0.38 51.29 31.17
N ARG A 29 -0.49 52.58 30.88
CA ARG A 29 0.33 53.66 31.46
C ARG A 29 -0.52 54.71 32.18
N ALA A 30 -1.76 54.37 32.54
CA ALA A 30 -2.73 55.32 33.09
C ALA A 30 -2.25 56.01 34.36
N HIS A 31 -1.39 55.35 35.16
CA HIS A 31 -0.78 55.94 36.36
C HIS A 31 0.25 57.04 36.06
N SER A 32 0.78 57.08 34.83
CA SER A 32 1.78 58.05 34.37
C SER A 32 1.21 59.09 33.42
N LEU A 33 -0.09 59.06 33.14
CA LEU A 33 -0.75 59.87 32.12
C LEU A 33 -1.96 60.61 32.71
N LYS A 34 -2.12 61.87 32.35
CA LYS A 34 -3.31 62.67 32.63
C LYS A 34 -4.07 62.89 31.32
N PRO A 35 -5.31 62.40 31.17
CA PRO A 35 -6.10 62.68 29.97
C PRO A 35 -6.41 64.17 29.89
N ILE A 36 -6.15 64.78 28.73
CA ILE A 36 -6.53 66.17 28.41
C ILE A 36 -7.74 66.16 27.47
N ALA A 37 -7.71 65.34 26.43
CA ALA A 37 -8.76 65.20 25.44
C ALA A 37 -8.83 63.74 24.96
N ASP A 38 -9.81 63.42 24.11
CA ASP A 38 -9.93 62.06 23.56
C ASP A 38 -8.66 61.69 22.78
N GLY A 39 -8.03 60.59 23.18
CA GLY A 39 -6.75 60.13 22.63
C GLY A 39 -5.52 60.98 22.98
N VAL A 40 -5.65 62.07 23.75
CA VAL A 40 -4.54 63.00 24.08
C VAL A 40 -4.27 63.04 25.58
N TYR A 41 -3.02 62.80 25.95
CA TYR A 41 -2.58 62.65 27.33
C TYR A 41 -1.36 63.53 27.62
N GLU A 42 -1.33 64.11 28.81
CA GLU A 42 -0.14 64.75 29.38
C GLU A 42 0.63 63.72 30.21
N VAL A 43 1.93 63.59 29.97
CA VAL A 43 2.79 62.71 30.74
C VAL A 43 3.04 63.31 32.11
N ILE A 44 2.62 62.64 33.18
CA ILE A 44 2.81 63.08 34.58
C ILE A 44 4.16 62.60 35.12
N THR A 45 4.52 61.35 34.82
CA THR A 45 5.78 60.72 35.19
C THR A 45 6.46 60.18 33.96
N ARG A 46 7.79 60.12 33.94
CA ARG A 46 8.56 59.67 32.78
C ARG A 46 8.08 58.29 32.29
N ILE A 47 7.76 58.17 31.00
CA ILE A 47 7.28 56.94 30.38
C ILE A 47 8.29 56.40 29.38
N GLN A 48 8.40 55.07 29.34
CA GLN A 48 9.18 54.35 28.35
C GLN A 48 8.28 53.75 27.26
N PHE A 49 8.72 53.91 26.01
CA PHE A 49 8.15 53.25 24.85
C PHE A 49 9.16 52.29 24.23
N LYS A 50 8.67 51.14 23.77
CA LYS A 50 9.48 50.11 23.12
C LYS A 50 9.49 50.30 21.60
N ARG A 51 10.50 49.74 20.94
CA ARG A 51 10.57 49.70 19.47
C ARG A 51 9.26 49.20 18.85
N GLY A 52 8.77 49.91 17.83
CA GLY A 52 7.53 49.59 17.12
C GLY A 52 6.27 50.19 17.73
N GLU A 53 6.33 50.84 18.90
CA GLU A 53 5.19 51.61 19.40
C GLU A 53 5.03 52.91 18.60
N ILE A 54 3.78 53.26 18.27
CA ILE A 54 3.42 54.49 17.57
C ILE A 54 2.89 55.49 18.59
N ILE A 55 3.38 56.73 18.53
CA ILE A 55 2.89 57.85 19.35
C ILE A 55 2.69 59.09 18.48
N GLU A 56 1.78 59.97 18.91
CA GLU A 56 1.54 61.25 18.27
C GLU A 56 2.13 62.37 19.14
N LEU A 57 3.10 63.14 18.66
CA LEU A 57 3.64 64.27 19.44
C LEU A 57 2.93 65.58 19.06
N GLY A 58 2.48 66.32 20.08
CA GLY A 58 1.88 67.65 19.91
C GLY A 58 2.90 68.78 19.75
N ILE A 59 4.16 68.51 20.06
CA ILE A 59 5.31 69.42 19.90
C ILE A 59 6.30 68.85 18.88
N ASP A 60 7.15 69.71 18.32
CA ASP A 60 8.25 69.27 17.47
C ASP A 60 9.13 68.23 18.19
N LEU A 61 9.55 67.19 17.44
CA LEU A 61 10.36 66.09 17.95
C LEU A 61 11.60 66.65 18.66
N PRO A 62 11.73 66.52 19.99
CA PRO A 62 12.85 67.10 20.69
C PRO A 62 14.13 66.39 20.25
N ARG A 63 15.22 67.15 20.14
CA ARG A 63 16.48 66.70 19.52
C ARG A 63 17.06 65.43 20.13
N ASN A 64 16.77 65.14 21.40
CA ASN A 64 17.18 63.94 22.11
C ASN A 64 16.39 62.66 21.73
N LEU A 65 15.26 62.81 21.04
CA LEU A 65 14.42 61.71 20.56
C LEU A 65 14.50 61.51 19.04
N ALA A 66 15.14 62.43 18.31
CA ALA A 66 15.31 62.37 16.86
C ALA A 66 16.00 61.07 16.38
N ASP A 67 16.98 60.57 17.15
CA ASP A 67 17.69 59.33 16.82
C ASP A 67 16.91 58.05 17.23
N GLN A 68 15.82 58.20 17.99
CA GLN A 68 15.05 57.08 18.54
C GLN A 68 13.66 56.94 17.93
N MET A 69 13.24 57.92 17.12
CA MET A 69 11.89 58.04 16.59
C MET A 69 11.94 58.50 15.14
N GLU A 70 11.16 57.85 14.30
CA GLU A 70 11.06 58.20 12.87
C GLU A 70 9.59 58.48 12.52
N SER A 71 9.33 59.27 11.48
CA SER A 71 7.97 59.47 10.97
C SER A 71 7.38 58.16 10.44
N VAL A 72 6.11 57.90 10.72
CA VAL A 72 5.42 56.72 10.20
C VAL A 72 5.36 56.76 8.65
N ASP A 73 5.20 57.95 8.08
CA ASP A 73 5.15 58.15 6.62
C ASP A 73 6.46 57.74 5.90
N THR A 74 7.61 57.80 6.59
CA THR A 74 8.90 57.37 6.05
C THR A 74 9.15 55.86 6.23
N LEU A 75 8.47 55.19 7.17
CA LEU A 75 8.52 53.73 7.29
C LEU A 75 7.58 53.02 6.33
N GLU A 76 6.37 53.52 6.11
CA GLU A 76 5.44 52.95 5.12
C GLU A 76 6.03 52.94 3.70
N THR A 77 6.87 53.93 3.38
CA THR A 77 7.60 53.99 2.11
C THR A 77 8.74 52.97 2.06
N TYR A 78 9.44 52.72 3.16
CA TYR A 78 10.53 51.74 3.24
C TYR A 78 10.05 50.29 3.21
N GLU A 79 8.95 49.97 3.89
CA GLU A 79 8.38 48.61 3.90
C GLU A 79 7.77 48.22 2.55
N ARG A 80 7.26 49.19 1.79
CA ARG A 80 6.77 48.98 0.42
C ARG A 80 7.88 48.64 -0.58
N GLU A 81 9.11 49.09 -0.33
CA GLU A 81 10.26 48.85 -1.19
C GLU A 81 10.99 47.52 -0.88
N LEU A 82 10.72 46.89 0.27
CA LEU A 82 11.38 45.65 0.73
C LEU A 82 10.49 44.40 0.73
N GLY A 83 9.19 44.53 0.45
CA GLY A 83 8.28 43.39 0.31
C GLY A 83 8.55 42.60 -0.99
N PRO A 84 8.27 41.27 -1.01
CA PRO A 84 8.33 40.50 -2.24
C PRO A 84 7.38 41.11 -3.26
N SER A 85 7.85 41.25 -4.50
CA SER A 85 7.04 41.89 -5.54
C SER A 85 5.80 41.04 -5.84
N GLU A 86 4.72 41.67 -6.31
CA GLU A 86 3.52 40.93 -6.73
C GLU A 86 3.84 39.87 -7.82
N GLU A 87 4.88 40.12 -8.62
CA GLU A 87 5.39 39.18 -9.62
C GLU A 87 6.05 37.93 -9.00
N GLU A 88 6.78 38.09 -7.89
CA GLU A 88 7.39 36.96 -7.17
C GLU A 88 6.34 36.08 -6.50
N ILE A 89 5.32 36.69 -5.89
CA ILE A 89 4.19 35.98 -5.29
C ILE A 89 3.42 35.19 -6.36
N GLN A 90 3.26 35.76 -7.55
CA GLN A 90 2.57 35.10 -8.66
C GLN A 90 3.42 33.97 -9.25
N ALA A 91 4.72 34.17 -9.41
CA ALA A 91 5.65 33.14 -9.87
C ALA A 91 5.75 31.96 -8.91
N GLU A 92 5.70 32.20 -7.59
CA GLU A 92 5.70 31.15 -6.58
C GLU A 92 4.41 30.33 -6.59
N LYS A 93 3.25 30.99 -6.76
CA LYS A 93 1.96 30.30 -6.95
C LYS A 93 1.95 29.42 -8.19
N GLU A 94 2.45 29.93 -9.31
CA GLU A 94 2.49 29.18 -10.57
C GLU A 94 3.46 27.98 -10.48
N ARG A 95 4.59 28.13 -9.80
CA ARG A 95 5.50 27.01 -9.50
C ARG A 95 4.84 25.96 -8.61
N ALA A 96 4.16 26.38 -7.55
CA ALA A 96 3.46 25.46 -6.64
C ALA A 96 2.33 24.70 -7.35
N GLU A 97 1.62 25.34 -8.27
CA GLU A 97 0.57 24.70 -9.07
C GLU A 97 1.14 23.72 -10.08
N LYS A 98 2.25 24.08 -10.74
CA LYS A 98 2.97 23.19 -11.67
C LYS A 98 3.54 21.97 -10.96
N GLU A 99 4.11 22.14 -9.77
CA GLU A 99 4.64 21.03 -8.97
C GLU A 99 3.53 20.07 -8.54
N LYS A 100 2.37 20.59 -8.12
CA LYS A 100 1.18 19.77 -7.83
C LYS A 100 0.70 18.99 -9.05
N ALA A 101 0.64 19.63 -10.21
CA ALA A 101 0.24 18.96 -11.45
C ALA A 101 1.22 17.84 -11.84
N GLU A 102 2.53 18.07 -11.68
CA GLU A 102 3.55 17.07 -11.97
C GLU A 102 3.51 15.89 -10.98
N ALA A 103 3.32 16.15 -9.69
CA ALA A 103 3.17 15.11 -8.67
C ALA A 103 1.94 14.23 -8.95
N ALA A 104 0.80 14.84 -9.28
CA ALA A 104 -0.42 14.12 -9.64
C ALA A 104 -0.24 13.25 -10.90
N ALA A 105 0.47 13.76 -11.91
CA ALA A 105 0.75 13.00 -13.13
C ALA A 105 1.67 11.80 -12.87
N LYS A 106 2.68 11.96 -12.01
CA LYS A 106 3.56 10.84 -11.61
C LYS A 106 2.81 9.78 -10.82
N GLU A 107 1.96 10.17 -9.87
CA GLU A 107 1.17 9.24 -9.07
C GLU A 107 0.19 8.42 -9.94
N LEU A 108 -0.45 9.06 -10.92
CA LEU A 108 -1.33 8.36 -11.86
C LEU A 108 -0.55 7.36 -12.73
N ALA A 109 0.61 7.76 -13.25
CA ALA A 109 1.46 6.88 -14.06
C ALA A 109 2.02 5.68 -13.26
N GLU A 110 2.36 5.89 -11.99
CA GLU A 110 2.83 4.83 -11.10
C GLU A 110 1.70 3.83 -10.79
N LYS A 111 0.49 4.30 -10.48
CA LYS A 111 -0.68 3.44 -10.28
C LYS A 111 -1.03 2.60 -11.51
N GLU A 112 -1.01 3.19 -12.70
CA GLU A 112 -1.27 2.44 -13.94
C GLU A 112 -0.22 1.34 -14.17
N ARG A 113 1.05 1.63 -13.86
CA ARG A 113 2.12 0.64 -13.98
C ARG A 113 1.97 -0.50 -12.98
N ASP A 114 1.67 -0.18 -11.72
CA ASP A 114 1.49 -1.18 -10.66
C ASP A 114 0.27 -2.07 -10.94
N GLU A 115 -0.84 -1.50 -11.41
CA GLU A 115 -2.01 -2.28 -11.82
C GLU A 115 -1.72 -3.21 -13.01
N ALA A 116 -0.95 -2.72 -14.00
CA ALA A 116 -0.55 -3.55 -15.13
C ALA A 116 0.38 -4.70 -14.70
N GLU A 117 1.32 -4.43 -13.79
CA GLU A 117 2.24 -5.44 -13.26
C GLU A 117 1.52 -6.49 -12.40
N LEU A 118 0.59 -6.06 -11.54
CA LEU A 118 -0.22 -6.98 -10.72
C LEU A 118 -1.09 -7.89 -11.59
N LYS A 119 -1.79 -7.34 -12.60
CA LYS A 119 -2.59 -8.14 -13.53
C LYS A 119 -1.74 -9.15 -14.30
N ALA A 120 -0.56 -8.75 -14.76
CA ALA A 120 0.34 -9.66 -15.47
C ALA A 120 0.87 -10.78 -14.57
N LYS A 121 1.13 -10.51 -13.28
CA LYS A 121 1.54 -11.52 -12.30
C LYS A 121 0.41 -12.49 -11.96
N GLU A 122 -0.79 -11.98 -11.65
CA GLU A 122 -1.96 -12.83 -11.38
C GLU A 122 -2.30 -13.73 -12.57
N GLU A 123 -2.29 -13.20 -13.80
CA GLU A 123 -2.60 -14.01 -14.98
C GLU A 123 -1.53 -15.10 -15.23
N ALA A 124 -0.26 -14.79 -15.00
CA ALA A 124 0.83 -15.77 -15.11
C ALA A 124 0.72 -16.87 -14.03
N GLU A 125 0.38 -16.50 -12.79
CA GLU A 125 0.22 -17.42 -11.67
C GLU A 125 -0.99 -18.35 -11.86
N LEU A 126 -2.15 -17.78 -12.20
CA LEU A 126 -3.37 -18.55 -12.49
C LEU A 126 -3.16 -19.55 -13.64
N LYS A 127 -2.42 -19.14 -14.68
CA LYS A 127 -2.13 -20.03 -15.81
C LYS A 127 -1.19 -21.16 -15.43
N ALA A 128 -0.17 -20.88 -14.60
CA ALA A 128 0.75 -21.90 -14.10
C ALA A 128 0.04 -22.90 -13.18
N GLU A 129 -0.82 -22.43 -12.27
CA GLU A 129 -1.59 -23.27 -11.37
C GLU A 129 -2.60 -24.14 -12.14
N ALA A 130 -3.34 -23.57 -13.09
CA ALA A 130 -4.28 -24.31 -13.93
C ALA A 130 -3.59 -25.40 -14.78
N GLU A 131 -2.39 -25.12 -15.31
CA GLU A 131 -1.63 -26.13 -16.07
C GLU A 131 -1.10 -27.24 -15.16
N ALA A 132 -0.63 -26.91 -13.96
CA ALA A 132 -0.19 -27.88 -12.97
C ALA A 132 -1.34 -28.80 -12.50
N GLU A 133 -2.50 -28.22 -12.20
CA GLU A 133 -3.69 -28.97 -11.79
C GLU A 133 -4.19 -29.88 -12.93
N ARG A 134 -4.21 -29.38 -14.18
CA ARG A 134 -4.62 -30.19 -15.33
C ARG A 134 -3.68 -31.38 -15.55
N LYS A 135 -2.36 -31.17 -15.45
CA LYS A 135 -1.37 -32.26 -15.57
C LYS A 135 -1.54 -33.29 -14.46
N ALA A 136 -1.76 -32.86 -13.22
CA ALA A 136 -1.97 -33.78 -12.10
C ALA A 136 -3.23 -34.65 -12.30
N LYS A 137 -4.35 -34.05 -12.73
CA LYS A 137 -5.59 -34.79 -13.02
C LYS A 137 -5.43 -35.75 -14.20
N GLU A 138 -4.75 -35.31 -15.27
CA GLU A 138 -4.51 -36.14 -16.46
C GLU A 138 -3.62 -37.34 -16.12
N GLU A 139 -2.59 -37.16 -15.30
CA GLU A 139 -1.71 -38.23 -14.87
C GLU A 139 -2.43 -39.24 -13.96
N GLU A 140 -3.27 -38.77 -13.04
CA GLU A 140 -4.09 -39.63 -12.17
C GLU A 140 -5.11 -40.45 -12.98
N GLU A 141 -5.80 -39.81 -13.94
CA GLU A 141 -6.76 -40.50 -14.82
C GLU A 141 -6.08 -41.54 -15.71
N LEU A 142 -4.91 -41.21 -16.27
CA LEU A 142 -4.16 -42.11 -17.13
C LEU A 142 -3.64 -43.31 -16.34
N LYS A 143 -3.17 -43.10 -15.11
CA LYS A 143 -2.75 -44.17 -14.20
C LYS A 143 -3.93 -45.08 -13.81
N ALA A 144 -5.09 -44.51 -13.48
CA ALA A 144 -6.29 -45.29 -13.18
C ALA A 144 -6.76 -46.13 -14.37
N LYS A 145 -6.73 -45.57 -15.60
CA LYS A 145 -7.05 -46.32 -16.82
C LYS A 145 -6.06 -47.45 -17.06
N GLN A 146 -4.76 -47.19 -16.96
CA GLN A 146 -3.73 -48.22 -17.14
C GLN A 146 -3.85 -49.35 -16.12
N GLU A 147 -4.05 -49.04 -14.84
CA GLU A 147 -4.26 -50.06 -13.81
C GLU A 147 -5.52 -50.90 -14.07
N SER A 148 -6.62 -50.27 -14.50
CA SER A 148 -7.85 -50.98 -14.84
C SER A 148 -7.68 -51.91 -16.06
N GLU A 149 -6.95 -51.46 -17.09
CA GLU A 149 -6.72 -52.25 -18.30
C GLU A 149 -5.76 -53.41 -18.04
N LEU A 150 -4.69 -53.18 -17.27
CA LEU A 150 -3.77 -54.24 -16.86
C LEU A 150 -4.48 -55.30 -16.01
N LYS A 151 -5.34 -54.86 -15.08
CA LYS A 151 -6.12 -55.78 -14.24
C LYS A 151 -7.07 -56.64 -15.09
N ALA A 152 -7.79 -56.03 -16.03
CA ALA A 152 -8.67 -56.74 -16.95
C ALA A 152 -7.92 -57.75 -17.84
N LYS A 153 -6.74 -57.38 -18.35
CA LYS A 153 -5.90 -58.30 -19.13
C LYS A 153 -5.38 -59.47 -18.31
N LEU A 154 -4.91 -59.21 -17.09
CA LEU A 154 -4.43 -60.25 -16.18
C LEU A 154 -5.55 -61.22 -15.78
N GLU A 155 -6.74 -60.70 -15.47
CA GLU A 155 -7.88 -61.53 -15.10
C GLU A 155 -8.36 -62.40 -16.26
N ALA A 156 -8.38 -61.86 -17.49
CA ALA A 156 -8.69 -62.63 -18.69
C ALA A 156 -7.64 -63.72 -18.99
N ASP A 157 -6.35 -63.43 -18.80
CA ASP A 157 -5.27 -64.41 -19.00
C ASP A 157 -5.29 -65.52 -17.94
N GLU A 158 -5.50 -65.16 -16.66
CA GLU A 158 -5.70 -66.12 -15.57
C GLU A 158 -6.91 -67.03 -15.84
N GLU A 159 -8.04 -66.46 -16.28
CA GLU A 159 -9.24 -67.24 -16.59
C GLU A 159 -9.00 -68.20 -17.76
N ALA A 160 -8.33 -67.73 -18.83
CA ALA A 160 -7.97 -68.57 -19.98
C ALA A 160 -7.03 -69.71 -19.56
N ARG A 161 -6.01 -69.42 -18.75
CA ARG A 161 -5.07 -70.42 -18.24
C ARG A 161 -5.75 -71.42 -17.31
N ARG A 162 -6.68 -70.97 -16.47
CA ARG A 162 -7.47 -71.82 -15.58
C ARG A 162 -8.41 -72.74 -16.36
N LYS A 163 -9.06 -72.23 -17.42
CA LYS A 163 -9.87 -73.06 -18.32
C LYS A 163 -9.02 -74.11 -19.03
N ALA A 164 -7.88 -73.72 -19.60
CA ALA A 164 -6.96 -74.65 -20.24
C ALA A 164 -6.47 -75.75 -19.28
N ALA A 165 -6.09 -75.40 -18.06
CA ALA A 165 -5.67 -76.36 -17.04
C ALA A 165 -6.80 -77.31 -16.62
N ASN A 166 -8.03 -76.80 -16.48
CA ASN A 166 -9.19 -77.64 -16.19
C ASN A 166 -9.50 -78.61 -17.34
N ASP A 167 -9.44 -78.14 -18.58
CA ASP A 167 -9.68 -78.97 -19.76
C ASP A 167 -8.62 -80.07 -19.88
N GLU A 168 -7.35 -79.76 -19.64
CA GLU A 168 -6.25 -80.73 -19.60
C GLU A 168 -6.46 -81.77 -18.48
N MET A 169 -6.85 -81.33 -17.28
CA MET A 169 -7.17 -82.23 -16.18
C MET A 169 -8.32 -83.18 -16.53
N LEU A 170 -9.37 -82.67 -17.18
CA LEU A 170 -10.51 -83.46 -17.65
C LEU A 170 -10.10 -84.49 -18.71
N GLN A 171 -9.23 -84.11 -19.65
CA GLN A 171 -8.68 -85.04 -20.64
C GLN A 171 -7.86 -86.15 -19.97
N ASN A 172 -7.01 -85.81 -19.01
CA ASN A 172 -6.22 -86.78 -18.25
C ASN A 172 -7.11 -87.77 -17.47
N ILE A 173 -8.20 -87.30 -16.85
CA ILE A 173 -9.15 -88.18 -16.15
C ILE A 173 -9.84 -89.12 -17.14
N LYS A 174 -10.28 -88.61 -18.30
CA LYS A 174 -10.92 -89.43 -19.35
C LYS A 174 -9.96 -90.50 -19.88
N ALA A 175 -8.74 -90.13 -20.23
CA ALA A 175 -7.71 -91.05 -20.70
C ALA A 175 -7.41 -92.13 -19.66
N ARG A 176 -7.29 -91.76 -18.38
CA ARG A 176 -7.07 -92.73 -17.29
C ARG A 176 -8.23 -93.70 -17.13
N ASN A 177 -9.47 -93.23 -17.25
CA ASN A 177 -10.64 -94.09 -17.15
C ASN A 177 -10.77 -95.03 -18.35
N GLN A 178 -10.44 -94.57 -19.55
CA GLN A 178 -10.38 -95.41 -20.76
C GLN A 178 -9.32 -96.50 -20.61
N ALA A 179 -8.10 -96.14 -20.21
CA ALA A 179 -7.01 -97.10 -19.99
C ALA A 179 -7.37 -98.17 -18.94
N LYS A 180 -8.11 -97.80 -17.88
CA LYS A 180 -8.63 -98.76 -16.89
C LYS A 180 -9.66 -99.71 -17.49
N GLN A 181 -10.59 -99.21 -18.32
CA GLN A 181 -11.58 -100.06 -18.99
C GLN A 181 -10.93 -101.02 -19.97
N GLU A 182 -9.94 -100.56 -20.73
CA GLU A 182 -9.17 -101.41 -21.66
C GLU A 182 -8.40 -102.51 -20.91
N ALA A 183 -7.71 -102.17 -19.81
CA ALA A 183 -7.01 -103.15 -18.98
C ALA A 183 -7.97 -104.20 -18.39
N GLU A 184 -9.16 -103.79 -17.92
CA GLU A 184 -10.17 -104.72 -17.38
C GLU A 184 -10.73 -105.65 -18.47
N LEU A 185 -10.91 -105.15 -19.70
CA LEU A 185 -11.34 -105.97 -20.84
C LEU A 185 -10.26 -106.96 -21.26
N GLU A 186 -8.99 -106.57 -21.23
CA GLU A 186 -7.86 -107.44 -21.52
C GLU A 186 -7.72 -108.55 -20.48
N GLU A 187 -7.79 -108.22 -19.18
CA GLU A 187 -7.77 -109.20 -18.09
C GLU A 187 -8.92 -110.22 -18.24
N LYS A 188 -10.15 -109.76 -18.49
CA LYS A 188 -11.30 -110.64 -18.76
C LYS A 188 -11.09 -111.53 -20.00
N ALA A 189 -10.41 -111.03 -21.03
CA ALA A 189 -10.10 -111.81 -22.23
C ALA A 189 -9.04 -112.88 -21.95
N GLU A 190 -8.02 -112.57 -21.14
CA GLU A 190 -7.02 -113.52 -20.69
C GLU A 190 -7.61 -114.61 -19.80
N GLU A 191 -8.45 -114.26 -18.83
CA GLU A 191 -9.17 -115.22 -17.99
C GLU A 191 -9.99 -116.21 -18.83
N LYS A 192 -10.72 -115.72 -19.84
CA LYS A 192 -11.47 -116.58 -20.78
C LYS A 192 -10.56 -117.51 -21.56
N LYS A 193 -9.41 -117.03 -22.05
CA LYS A 193 -8.42 -117.88 -22.76
C LYS A 193 -7.81 -118.93 -21.83
N GLN A 194 -7.54 -118.60 -20.58
CA GLN A 194 -7.04 -119.57 -19.59
C GLN A 194 -8.09 -120.61 -19.23
N ALA A 195 -9.35 -120.20 -19.07
CA ALA A 195 -10.47 -121.11 -18.79
C ALA A 195 -10.72 -122.10 -19.94
N SER A 196 -10.56 -121.67 -21.21
CA SER A 196 -10.72 -122.57 -22.36
C SER A 196 -9.59 -123.59 -22.50
N LYS A 197 -8.38 -123.28 -22.02
CA LYS A 197 -7.23 -124.20 -22.02
C LYS A 197 -7.30 -125.28 -20.94
N ARG A 198 -8.16 -125.11 -19.92
CA ARG A 198 -8.34 -126.04 -18.79
C ARG A 198 -9.50 -127.04 -18.98
N LYS A 199 -10.27 -126.91 -20.06
CA LYS A 199 -11.35 -127.85 -20.46
C LYS A 199 -10.83 -128.81 -21.53
#